data_AF-A0A3C0SLF5-F1
#
_entry.id   AF-A0A3C0SLF5-F1
#
_cell.length_a   1.000
_cell.length_b   1.000
_cell.length_c   1.000
_cell.angle_alpha   90.00
_cell.angle_beta   90.00
_cell.angle_gamma   90.00
#
_symmetry.space_group_name_H-M   'P 1'
#
loop_
_entity.id
_entity.type
_entity.pdbx_description
1 polymer ?
#
loop_
_entity_poly.entity_id
_entity_poly.type
_entity_poly.pdbx_seq_one_letter_code
_entity_poly.pdbx_strand_id
1 'polypeptide(L)'
;MPINKRKDEINKYFKSKLKTRIEEIKDKIEDEYFFKIKDIKDRKDISEEEKRKEIIKTYDERDELIGGLKTKGSKSLKDFFGQWKKISILESYINLYNDEDAFSSVTDNCIPRKLADYMKDEINNNLANKKIDCDDLTALTYLQLKLDGVGEENYIHTVIDEAQDYSFMQFNVLKEISKNNSMTIVGDLGQGIYNYKGINSWEGLIQKVFNDDATYITLSQSYRSTVEIIEFANRVLEKQELNIKQALPILRHGDNPKIIHAKEEEEVNIIDSLLEDIYSKNKKTVAIIC
;
A
#
# COMPACT_ATOMS: atom_id res chain seq x y z
N MET A 1 -6.82 4.15 -12.47
CA MET A 1 -5.82 5.20 -12.17
C MET A 1 -6.06 5.77 -10.76
N PRO A 2 -5.04 5.82 -9.89
CA PRO A 2 -5.13 6.31 -8.52
C PRO A 2 -5.60 7.77 -8.42
N ILE A 3 -6.29 8.13 -7.33
CA ILE A 3 -6.97 9.42 -7.20
C ILE A 3 -6.01 10.60 -7.30
N ASN A 4 -4.90 10.57 -6.57
CA ASN A 4 -3.93 11.67 -6.57
C ASN A 4 -3.22 11.80 -7.93
N LYS A 5 -3.05 10.71 -8.68
CA LYS A 5 -2.52 10.71 -10.05
C LYS A 5 -3.50 11.30 -11.07
N ARG A 6 -4.83 11.18 -10.84
CA ARG A 6 -5.84 11.79 -11.73
C ARG A 6 -5.69 13.29 -11.82
N LYS A 7 -5.39 13.97 -10.71
CA LYS A 7 -5.17 15.42 -10.71
C LYS A 7 -4.08 15.81 -11.72
N ASP A 8 -2.97 15.08 -11.71
CA ASP A 8 -1.80 15.38 -12.54
C ASP A 8 -2.11 15.17 -14.04
N GLU A 9 -2.83 14.09 -14.38
CA GLU A 9 -3.29 13.84 -15.75
C GLU A 9 -4.35 14.84 -16.23
N ILE A 10 -5.30 15.22 -15.37
CA ILE A 10 -6.29 16.26 -15.68
C ILE A 10 -5.58 17.58 -15.92
N ASN A 11 -4.62 17.98 -15.08
CA ASN A 11 -3.82 19.19 -15.29
C ASN A 11 -3.09 19.17 -16.64
N LYS A 12 -2.49 18.03 -17.00
CA LYS A 12 -1.82 17.84 -18.29
C LYS A 12 -2.79 17.99 -19.47
N TYR A 13 -3.98 17.39 -19.38
CA TYR A 13 -5.04 17.53 -20.38
C TYR A 13 -5.49 18.99 -20.54
N PHE A 14 -5.77 19.69 -19.43
CA PHE A 14 -6.19 21.09 -19.45
C PHE A 14 -5.10 22.03 -20.00
N LYS A 15 -3.83 21.78 -19.69
CA LYS A 15 -2.71 22.52 -20.29
C LYS A 15 -2.66 22.35 -21.81
N SER A 16 -2.85 21.11 -22.29
CA SER A 16 -2.90 20.84 -23.72
C SER A 16 -4.08 21.54 -24.39
N LYS A 17 -5.29 21.43 -23.82
CA LYS A 17 -6.49 22.11 -24.34
C LYS A 17 -6.36 23.64 -24.30
N LEU A 18 -5.79 24.19 -23.25
CA LEU A 18 -5.54 25.63 -23.16
C LEU A 18 -4.59 26.09 -24.27
N LYS A 19 -3.51 25.33 -24.54
CA LYS A 19 -2.58 25.66 -25.62
C LYS A 19 -3.29 25.72 -26.97
N THR A 20 -4.07 24.69 -27.32
CA THR A 20 -4.85 24.67 -28.56
C THR A 20 -5.84 25.83 -28.63
N ARG A 21 -6.54 26.13 -27.53
CA ARG A 21 -7.51 27.23 -27.50
C ARG A 21 -6.85 28.61 -27.60
N ILE A 22 -5.65 28.79 -27.04
CA ILE A 22 -4.86 30.00 -27.20
C ILE A 22 -4.44 30.17 -28.66
N GLU A 23 -4.01 29.09 -29.34
CA GLU A 23 -3.68 29.11 -30.78
C GLU A 23 -4.91 29.51 -31.62
N GLU A 24 -6.08 28.90 -31.38
CA GLU A 24 -7.32 29.26 -32.09
C GLU A 24 -7.76 30.73 -31.89
N ILE A 25 -7.58 31.28 -30.68
CA ILE A 25 -7.91 32.68 -30.39
C ILE A 25 -6.86 33.60 -31.00
N LYS A 26 -5.59 33.20 -30.97
CA LYS A 26 -4.49 33.94 -31.58
C LYS A 26 -4.75 34.12 -33.08
N ASP A 27 -5.11 33.05 -33.80
CA ASP A 27 -5.40 33.11 -35.24
C ASP A 27 -6.54 34.12 -35.53
N LYS A 28 -7.61 34.11 -34.72
CA LYS A 28 -8.71 35.08 -34.85
C LYS A 28 -8.29 36.53 -34.61
N ILE A 29 -7.41 36.76 -33.63
CA ILE A 29 -6.87 38.09 -33.34
C ILE A 29 -5.98 38.54 -34.50
N GLU A 30 -5.13 37.66 -35.03
CA GLU A 30 -4.28 37.96 -36.19
C GLU A 30 -5.12 38.32 -37.42
N ASP A 31 -6.22 37.59 -37.67
CA ASP A 31 -7.17 37.90 -38.74
C ASP A 31 -7.84 39.28 -38.55
N GLU A 32 -8.38 39.56 -37.35
CA GLU A 32 -9.03 40.84 -37.06
C GLU A 32 -8.06 42.02 -37.23
N TYR A 33 -6.84 41.89 -36.72
CA TYR A 33 -5.81 42.93 -36.82
C TYR A 33 -5.26 43.07 -38.24
N PHE A 34 -5.21 41.99 -39.03
CA PHE A 34 -4.89 42.06 -40.46
C PHE A 34 -5.87 42.96 -41.21
N PHE A 35 -7.18 42.81 -40.96
CA PHE A 35 -8.19 43.68 -41.57
C PHE A 35 -8.08 45.13 -41.07
N LYS A 36 -7.85 45.37 -39.78
CA LYS A 36 -7.62 46.73 -39.24
C LYS A 36 -6.43 47.42 -39.91
N ILE A 37 -5.32 46.72 -40.07
CA ILE A 37 -4.11 47.27 -40.71
C ILE A 37 -4.35 47.55 -42.19
N LYS A 38 -5.08 46.68 -42.88
CA LYS A 38 -5.46 46.90 -44.28
C LYS A 38 -6.32 48.16 -44.44
N ASP A 39 -7.30 48.33 -43.55
CA ASP A 39 -8.19 49.50 -43.55
C ASP A 39 -7.39 50.80 -43.32
N ILE A 40 -6.44 50.81 -42.38
CA ILE A 40 -5.53 51.95 -42.15
C ILE A 40 -4.68 52.28 -43.39
N LYS A 41 -4.22 51.27 -44.13
CA LYS A 41 -3.42 51.48 -45.36
C LYS A 41 -4.24 52.10 -46.49
N ASP A 42 -5.51 51.71 -46.62
CA ASP A 42 -6.41 52.12 -47.71
C ASP A 42 -7.00 53.53 -47.51
N ARG A 43 -6.85 54.12 -46.32
CA ARG A 43 -7.26 55.51 -46.02
C ARG A 43 -6.46 56.54 -46.85
N LYS A 44 -7.17 57.50 -47.44
CA LYS A 44 -6.59 58.55 -48.33
C LYS A 44 -6.48 59.92 -47.67
N ASP A 45 -7.06 60.05 -46.49
CA ASP A 45 -7.29 61.26 -45.70
C ASP A 45 -6.15 61.56 -44.70
N ILE A 46 -5.19 60.65 -44.54
CA ILE A 46 -4.15 60.71 -43.50
C ILE A 46 -2.74 60.68 -44.14
N SER A 47 -1.77 61.38 -43.54
CA SER A 47 -0.39 61.40 -44.05
C SER A 47 0.30 60.03 -43.89
N GLU A 48 1.31 59.75 -44.73
CA GLU A 48 2.06 58.48 -44.67
C GLU A 48 2.83 58.30 -43.33
N GLU A 49 3.21 59.38 -42.65
CA GLU A 49 3.80 59.32 -41.31
C GLU A 49 2.77 58.92 -40.24
N GLU A 50 1.54 59.42 -40.35
CA GLU A 50 0.45 59.09 -39.43
C GLU A 50 -0.02 57.65 -39.61
N LYS A 51 -0.12 57.17 -40.86
CA LYS A 51 -0.39 55.75 -41.14
C LYS A 51 0.65 54.82 -40.52
N ARG A 52 1.94 55.15 -40.65
CA ARG A 52 3.02 54.36 -40.04
C ARG A 52 2.88 54.29 -38.52
N LYS A 53 2.56 55.40 -37.85
CA LYS A 53 2.34 55.45 -36.40
C LYS A 53 1.14 54.59 -35.98
N GLU A 54 0.01 54.69 -36.67
CA GLU A 54 -1.18 53.89 -36.35
C GLU A 54 -0.94 52.39 -36.56
N ILE A 55 -0.21 52.01 -37.62
CA ILE A 55 0.13 50.61 -37.90
C ILE A 55 1.02 50.03 -36.79
N ILE A 56 2.05 50.77 -36.35
CA ILE A 56 2.94 50.33 -35.25
C ILE A 56 2.12 50.12 -33.97
N LYS A 57 1.29 51.10 -33.61
CA LYS A 57 0.42 51.01 -32.42
C LYS A 57 -0.51 49.78 -32.49
N THR A 58 -1.08 49.53 -33.67
CA THR A 58 -1.98 48.39 -33.90
C THR A 58 -1.24 47.05 -33.77
N TYR A 59 0.01 46.97 -34.22
CA TYR A 59 0.86 45.78 -33.99
C TYR A 59 1.20 45.59 -32.50
N ASP A 60 1.56 46.67 -31.80
CA ASP A 60 1.87 46.62 -30.37
C ASP A 60 0.67 46.13 -29.55
N GLU A 61 -0.53 46.66 -29.82
CA GLU A 61 -1.78 46.23 -29.18
C GLU A 61 -2.08 44.75 -29.43
N ARG A 62 -1.87 44.27 -30.66
CA ARG A 62 -2.04 42.85 -31.01
C ARG A 62 -1.11 41.97 -30.20
N ASP A 63 0.17 42.31 -30.16
CA ASP A 63 1.21 41.51 -29.51
C ASP A 63 1.01 41.50 -27.99
N GLU A 64 0.54 42.61 -27.41
CA GLU A 64 0.14 42.68 -26.00
C GLU A 64 -1.07 41.78 -25.69
N LEU A 65 -2.10 41.76 -26.54
CA LEU A 65 -3.25 40.87 -26.37
C LEU A 65 -2.86 39.39 -26.43
N ILE A 66 -2.04 39.00 -27.41
CA ILE A 66 -1.57 37.62 -27.58
C ILE A 66 -0.68 37.22 -26.40
N GLY A 67 0.28 38.07 -26.00
CA GLY A 67 1.14 37.83 -24.84
C GLY A 67 0.34 37.74 -23.53
N GLY A 68 -0.67 38.60 -23.39
CA GLY A 68 -1.59 38.63 -22.26
C GLY A 68 -2.43 37.36 -22.14
N LEU A 69 -2.95 36.82 -23.25
CA LEU A 69 -3.73 35.58 -23.27
C LEU A 69 -2.93 34.38 -22.73
N LYS A 70 -1.69 34.22 -23.21
CA LYS A 70 -0.83 33.11 -22.77
C LYS A 70 -0.51 33.20 -21.28
N THR A 71 -0.18 34.40 -20.82
CA THR A 71 0.21 34.66 -19.43
C THR A 71 -0.97 34.49 -18.48
N LYS A 72 -2.13 35.10 -18.80
CA LYS A 72 -3.36 35.01 -18.00
C LYS A 72 -3.88 33.58 -17.96
N GLY A 73 -3.97 32.88 -19.10
CA GLY A 73 -4.45 31.51 -19.15
C GLY A 73 -3.58 30.54 -18.34
N SER A 74 -2.26 30.63 -18.48
CA SER A 74 -1.33 29.80 -17.72
C SER A 74 -1.40 30.09 -16.21
N LYS A 75 -1.57 31.37 -15.84
CA LYS A 75 -1.75 31.78 -14.45
C LYS A 75 -3.05 31.21 -13.87
N SER A 76 -4.18 31.35 -14.55
CA SER A 76 -5.47 30.80 -14.09
C SER A 76 -5.42 29.29 -13.87
N LEU A 77 -4.78 28.52 -14.77
CA LEU A 77 -4.60 27.09 -14.56
C LEU A 77 -3.69 26.79 -13.35
N LYS A 78 -2.60 27.54 -13.19
CA LYS A 78 -1.69 27.37 -12.05
C LYS A 78 -2.41 27.65 -10.73
N ASP A 79 -3.21 28.70 -10.68
CA ASP A 79 -3.98 29.09 -9.48
C ASP A 79 -5.02 28.02 -9.15
N PHE A 80 -5.77 27.53 -10.13
CA PHE A 80 -6.76 26.46 -9.95
C PHE A 80 -6.13 25.15 -9.44
N PHE A 81 -5.10 24.63 -10.13
CA PHE A 81 -4.46 23.38 -9.73
C PHE A 81 -3.55 23.52 -8.51
N GLY A 82 -3.15 24.74 -8.15
CA GLY A 82 -2.44 25.05 -6.91
C GLY A 82 -3.35 24.92 -5.69
N GLN A 83 -4.63 25.29 -5.81
CA GLN A 83 -5.63 25.13 -4.75
C GLN A 83 -6.10 23.68 -4.58
N TRP A 84 -6.06 22.88 -5.63
CA TRP A 84 -6.45 21.48 -5.57
C TRP A 84 -5.42 20.66 -4.78
N LYS A 85 -5.60 20.47 -3.47
CA LYS A 85 -4.68 19.65 -2.67
C LYS A 85 -4.82 18.17 -2.96
N LYS A 86 -3.70 17.43 -2.93
CA LYS A 86 -3.73 15.96 -2.94
C LYS A 86 -4.29 15.48 -1.61
N ILE A 87 -4.94 14.32 -1.63
CA ILE A 87 -5.45 13.69 -0.42
C ILE A 87 -4.24 13.12 0.33
N SER A 88 -4.06 13.55 1.59
CA SER A 88 -3.01 13.03 2.46
C SER A 88 -3.41 11.68 3.03
N ILE A 89 -2.54 10.69 2.89
CA ILE A 89 -2.77 9.32 3.39
C ILE A 89 -2.96 9.33 4.90
N LEU A 90 -2.02 9.97 5.62
CA LEU A 90 -2.03 10.00 7.07
C LEU A 90 -3.24 10.76 7.61
N GLU A 91 -3.56 11.93 7.04
CA GLU A 91 -4.76 12.69 7.44
C GLU A 91 -6.04 11.90 7.18
N SER A 92 -6.13 11.19 6.04
CA SER A 92 -7.30 10.36 5.74
C SER A 92 -7.47 9.22 6.73
N TYR A 93 -6.35 8.56 7.10
CA TYR A 93 -6.36 7.50 8.10
C TYR A 93 -6.81 8.03 9.47
N ILE A 94 -6.23 9.14 9.93
CA ILE A 94 -6.60 9.75 11.22
C ILE A 94 -8.04 10.24 11.22
N ASN A 95 -8.52 10.81 10.11
CA ASN A 95 -9.89 11.30 10.00
C ASN A 95 -10.90 10.15 10.08
N LEU A 96 -10.58 8.95 9.57
CA LEU A 96 -11.45 7.78 9.72
C LEU A 96 -11.79 7.49 11.19
N TYR A 97 -10.83 7.63 12.11
CA TYR A 97 -11.05 7.39 13.53
C TYR A 97 -11.63 8.59 14.28
N ASN A 98 -11.43 9.81 13.76
CA ASN A 98 -11.90 11.03 14.42
C ASN A 98 -13.30 11.47 13.98
N ASP A 99 -13.77 11.01 12.82
CA ASP A 99 -15.12 11.22 12.29
C ASP A 99 -16.03 10.04 12.72
N GLU A 100 -16.95 10.30 13.65
CA GLU A 100 -17.83 9.28 14.24
C GLU A 100 -18.80 8.68 13.21
N ASP A 101 -19.28 9.49 12.26
CA ASP A 101 -20.21 9.03 11.22
C ASP A 101 -19.47 8.13 10.22
N ALA A 102 -18.27 8.54 9.80
CA ALA A 102 -17.44 7.74 8.90
C ALA A 102 -17.02 6.42 9.55
N PHE A 103 -16.54 6.46 10.80
CA PHE A 103 -16.12 5.27 11.53
C PHE A 103 -17.27 4.28 11.70
N SER A 104 -18.43 4.77 12.16
CA SER A 104 -19.62 3.94 12.39
C SER A 104 -20.14 3.33 11.08
N SER A 105 -20.11 4.09 9.98
CA SER A 105 -20.52 3.59 8.67
C SER A 105 -19.60 2.52 8.11
N VAL A 106 -18.29 2.63 8.29
CA VAL A 106 -17.31 1.67 7.74
C VAL A 106 -17.26 0.39 8.58
N THR A 107 -17.45 0.52 9.90
CA THR A 107 -17.43 -0.61 10.83
C THR A 107 -18.77 -1.31 10.96
N ASP A 108 -19.83 -0.76 10.34
CA ASP A 108 -21.22 -1.22 10.48
C ASP A 108 -21.63 -1.38 11.96
N ASN A 109 -21.12 -0.49 12.83
CA ASN A 109 -21.27 -0.55 14.28
C ASN A 109 -20.88 -1.89 14.94
N CYS A 110 -20.06 -2.71 14.28
CA CYS A 110 -19.61 -4.00 14.81
C CYS A 110 -18.57 -3.83 15.94
N ILE A 111 -17.95 -2.66 16.05
CA ILE A 111 -16.94 -2.36 17.06
C ILE A 111 -17.62 -1.75 18.29
N PRO A 112 -17.47 -2.35 19.49
CA PRO A 112 -18.02 -1.78 20.71
C PRO A 112 -17.48 -0.37 20.96
N ARG A 113 -18.35 0.56 21.36
CA ARG A 113 -17.99 1.99 21.58
C ARG A 113 -16.73 2.18 22.42
N LYS A 114 -16.60 1.43 23.52
CA LYS A 114 -15.42 1.48 24.40
C LYS A 114 -14.11 1.15 23.66
N LEU A 115 -14.16 0.19 22.73
CA LEU A 115 -13.00 -0.17 21.91
C LEU A 115 -12.74 0.89 20.84
N ALA A 116 -13.78 1.43 20.21
CA ALA A 116 -13.65 2.52 19.24
C ALA A 116 -13.00 3.77 19.88
N ASP A 117 -13.45 4.15 21.08
CA ASP A 117 -12.88 5.26 21.86
C ASP A 117 -11.40 4.99 22.18
N TYR A 118 -11.06 3.78 22.61
CA TYR A 118 -9.67 3.37 22.85
C TYR A 118 -8.79 3.49 21.59
N MET A 119 -9.24 2.96 20.45
CA MET A 119 -8.49 3.03 19.19
C MET A 119 -8.26 4.47 18.74
N LYS A 120 -9.27 5.33 18.87
CA LYS A 120 -9.18 6.75 18.57
C LYS A 120 -8.16 7.46 19.46
N ASP A 121 -8.22 7.22 20.77
CA ASP A 121 -7.29 7.82 21.73
C ASP A 121 -5.85 7.34 21.49
N GLU A 122 -5.65 6.05 21.22
CA GLU A 122 -4.36 5.44 20.92
C GLU A 122 -3.72 6.07 19.67
N ILE A 123 -4.46 6.17 18.56
CA ILE A 123 -3.97 6.76 17.31
C ILE A 123 -3.61 8.23 17.49
N ASN A 124 -4.46 9.00 18.19
CA ASN A 124 -4.20 10.42 18.44
C ASN A 124 -2.97 10.62 19.35
N ASN A 125 -2.78 9.75 20.35
CA ASN A 125 -1.61 9.78 21.23
C ASN A 125 -0.32 9.40 20.47
N ASN A 126 -0.38 8.36 19.63
CA ASN A 126 0.74 7.97 18.77
C ASN A 126 1.13 9.11 17.82
N LEU A 127 0.15 9.75 17.19
CA LEU A 127 0.38 10.90 16.31
C LEU A 127 1.01 12.08 17.05
N ALA A 128 0.52 12.43 18.24
CA ALA A 128 1.09 13.51 19.06
C ALA A 128 2.57 13.26 19.39
N ASN A 129 2.93 11.98 19.57
CA ASN A 129 4.31 11.53 19.82
C ASN A 129 5.11 11.25 18.54
N LYS A 130 4.56 11.52 17.35
CA LYS A 130 5.17 11.22 16.04
C LYS A 130 5.54 9.74 15.87
N LYS A 131 4.72 8.86 16.42
CA LYS A 131 4.83 7.40 16.31
C LYS A 131 3.72 6.88 15.40
N ILE A 132 4.03 5.80 14.69
CA ILE A 132 3.07 5.02 13.91
C ILE A 132 3.23 3.58 14.40
N ASP A 133 2.12 2.94 14.75
CA ASP A 133 2.16 1.55 15.19
C ASP A 133 2.42 0.61 14.01
N CYS A 134 3.05 -0.53 14.25
CA CYS A 134 3.30 -1.50 13.18
C CYS A 134 1.99 -2.08 12.63
N ASP A 135 0.95 -2.21 13.44
CA ASP A 135 -0.35 -2.70 13.02
C ASP A 135 -1.07 -1.68 12.10
N ASP A 136 -0.78 -0.37 12.24
CA ASP A 136 -1.30 0.69 11.35
C ASP A 136 -0.66 0.68 9.95
N LEU A 137 0.57 0.18 9.82
CA LEU A 137 1.35 0.26 8.58
C LEU A 137 0.62 -0.40 7.42
N THR A 138 -0.03 -1.55 7.66
CA THR A 138 -0.77 -2.27 6.61
C THR A 138 -1.91 -1.40 6.04
N ALA A 139 -2.67 -0.73 6.91
CA ALA A 139 -3.76 0.13 6.50
C ALA A 139 -3.26 1.38 5.77
N LEU A 140 -2.18 1.98 6.25
CA LEU A 140 -1.53 3.12 5.59
C LEU A 140 -0.99 2.74 4.20
N THR A 141 -0.35 1.57 4.06
CA THR A 141 0.09 1.06 2.77
C THR A 141 -1.08 0.81 1.84
N TYR A 142 -2.16 0.20 2.32
CA TYR A 142 -3.37 0.00 1.51
C TYR A 142 -3.94 1.34 0.99
N LEU A 143 -4.03 2.36 1.85
CA LEU A 143 -4.47 3.70 1.44
C LEU A 143 -3.52 4.33 0.43
N GLN A 144 -2.21 4.18 0.60
CA GLN A 144 -1.23 4.62 -0.39
C GLN A 144 -1.47 3.97 -1.75
N LEU A 145 -1.73 2.65 -1.80
CA LEU A 145 -2.02 1.94 -3.03
C LEU A 145 -3.29 2.47 -3.71
N LYS A 146 -4.33 2.82 -2.95
CA LYS A 146 -5.57 3.38 -3.52
C LYS A 146 -5.43 4.83 -3.98
N LEU A 147 -4.71 5.66 -3.23
CA LEU A 147 -4.58 7.09 -3.50
C LEU A 147 -3.50 7.40 -4.53
N ASP A 148 -2.33 6.77 -4.41
CA ASP A 148 -1.14 7.04 -5.22
C ASP A 148 -0.76 5.88 -6.15
N GLY A 149 -1.23 4.66 -5.88
CA GLY A 149 -0.86 3.44 -6.62
C GLY A 149 0.41 2.78 -6.08
N VAL A 150 0.81 1.68 -6.73
CA VAL A 150 1.96 0.82 -6.37
C VAL A 150 3.33 1.54 -6.46
N GLY A 151 3.39 2.76 -6.99
CA GLY A 151 4.66 3.45 -7.23
C GLY A 151 5.47 2.82 -8.38
N GLU A 152 6.79 2.74 -8.22
CA GLU A 152 7.71 2.05 -9.14
C GLU A 152 7.88 0.55 -8.80
N GLU A 153 7.48 0.16 -7.59
CA GLU A 153 7.53 -1.22 -7.11
C GLU A 153 6.61 -2.10 -7.97
N ASN A 154 7.14 -3.20 -8.50
CA ASN A 154 6.41 -4.00 -9.45
C ASN A 154 6.91 -5.45 -9.44
N TYR A 155 6.66 -6.14 -8.33
CA TYR A 155 7.13 -7.51 -8.10
C TYR A 155 6.47 -8.46 -9.10
N ILE A 156 7.27 -9.12 -9.92
CA ILE A 156 6.78 -10.06 -10.94
C ILE A 156 6.18 -11.31 -10.27
N HIS A 157 6.74 -11.70 -9.13
CA HIS A 157 6.27 -12.80 -8.30
C HIS A 157 6.68 -12.54 -6.85
N THR A 158 5.81 -12.88 -5.91
CA THR A 158 6.06 -12.71 -4.47
C THR A 158 5.98 -14.06 -3.76
N VAL A 159 7.01 -14.42 -3.00
CA VAL A 159 7.00 -15.60 -2.14
C VAL A 159 6.78 -15.15 -0.71
N ILE A 160 5.78 -15.73 -0.05
CA ILE A 160 5.47 -15.49 1.36
C ILE A 160 5.73 -16.78 2.11
N ASP A 161 6.63 -16.73 3.07
CA ASP A 161 6.90 -17.81 4.03
C ASP A 161 6.27 -17.47 5.38
N GLU A 162 6.01 -18.49 6.20
CA GLU A 162 5.28 -18.38 7.48
C GLU A 162 3.95 -17.61 7.35
N ALA A 163 3.24 -17.88 6.25
CA ALA A 163 2.04 -17.15 5.85
C ALA A 163 0.88 -17.25 6.84
N GLN A 164 0.91 -18.21 7.78
CA GLN A 164 -0.08 -18.29 8.85
C GLN A 164 -0.09 -17.05 9.76
N ASP A 165 1.03 -16.34 9.89
CA ASP A 165 1.15 -15.17 10.79
C ASP A 165 0.67 -13.85 10.15
N TYR A 166 0.27 -13.90 8.88
CA TYR A 166 -0.21 -12.73 8.14
C TYR A 166 -1.73 -12.60 8.21
N SER A 167 -2.23 -11.37 8.33
CA SER A 167 -3.65 -11.07 8.29
C SER A 167 -4.18 -11.00 6.84
N PHE A 168 -5.50 -11.14 6.68
CA PHE A 168 -6.14 -10.95 5.35
C PHE A 168 -5.83 -9.58 4.73
N MET A 169 -5.69 -8.53 5.55
CA MET A 169 -5.38 -7.19 5.04
C MET A 169 -3.95 -7.12 4.48
N GLN A 170 -2.99 -7.76 5.14
CA GLN A 170 -1.62 -7.84 4.65
C GLN A 170 -1.56 -8.62 3.33
N PHE A 171 -2.30 -9.72 3.20
CA PHE A 171 -2.38 -10.44 1.92
C PHE A 171 -3.00 -9.59 0.80
N ASN A 172 -4.03 -8.78 1.09
CA ASN A 172 -4.61 -7.88 0.09
C ASN A 172 -3.58 -6.85 -0.39
N VAL A 173 -2.80 -6.26 0.52
CA VAL A 173 -1.72 -5.34 0.17
C VAL A 173 -0.66 -6.05 -0.68
N LEU A 174 -0.19 -7.22 -0.24
CA LEU A 174 0.82 -8.00 -0.97
C LEU A 174 0.34 -8.42 -2.37
N LYS A 175 -0.93 -8.81 -2.48
CA LYS A 175 -1.57 -9.13 -3.76
C LYS A 175 -1.57 -7.93 -4.72
N GLU A 176 -1.88 -6.73 -4.22
CA GLU A 176 -1.93 -5.52 -5.06
C GLU A 176 -0.55 -5.05 -5.56
N ILE A 177 0.52 -5.33 -4.80
CA ILE A 177 1.88 -5.00 -5.24
C ILE A 177 2.51 -6.08 -6.15
N SER A 178 1.95 -7.30 -6.15
CA SER A 178 2.37 -8.38 -7.04
C SER A 178 1.69 -8.27 -8.41
N LYS A 179 2.48 -8.35 -9.49
CA LYS A 179 1.94 -8.40 -10.86
C LYS A 179 1.04 -9.61 -11.04
N ASN A 180 -0.13 -9.40 -11.64
CA ASN A 180 -1.06 -10.45 -12.02
C ASN A 180 -1.39 -11.42 -10.87
N ASN A 181 -1.33 -10.95 -9.61
CA ASN A 181 -1.50 -11.79 -8.40
C ASN A 181 -0.55 -13.00 -8.34
N SER A 182 0.63 -12.90 -8.98
CA SER A 182 1.62 -13.97 -9.07
C SER A 182 2.31 -14.15 -7.71
N MET A 183 1.89 -15.18 -6.97
CA MET A 183 2.34 -15.40 -5.59
C MET A 183 2.56 -16.89 -5.29
N THR A 184 3.53 -17.19 -4.43
CA THR A 184 3.68 -18.49 -3.78
C THR A 184 3.57 -18.28 -2.28
N ILE A 185 2.57 -18.91 -1.66
CA ILE A 185 2.27 -18.73 -0.24
C ILE A 185 2.52 -20.06 0.46
N VAL A 186 3.40 -20.05 1.45
CA VAL A 186 3.85 -21.22 2.19
C VAL A 186 3.70 -20.95 3.69
N GLY A 187 3.17 -21.94 4.41
CA GLY A 187 3.02 -21.84 5.86
C GLY A 187 2.36 -23.09 6.44
N ASP A 188 2.22 -23.08 7.77
CA ASP A 188 1.58 -24.14 8.54
C ASP A 188 0.65 -23.52 9.60
N LEU A 189 -0.66 -23.74 9.46
CA LEU A 189 -1.66 -23.21 10.40
C LEU A 189 -1.46 -23.73 11.83
N GLY A 190 -0.82 -24.90 12.00
CA GLY A 190 -0.53 -25.47 13.32
C GLY A 190 0.65 -24.78 14.03
N GLN A 191 1.38 -23.91 13.33
CA GLN A 191 2.51 -23.16 13.86
C GLN A 191 2.18 -21.68 14.12
N GLY A 192 0.93 -21.27 13.92
CA GLY A 192 0.51 -19.90 14.21
C GLY A 192 0.74 -19.54 15.67
N ILE A 193 1.53 -18.50 15.93
CA ILE A 193 1.88 -18.08 17.29
C ILE A 193 0.80 -17.15 17.86
N TYR A 194 0.09 -16.42 17.00
CA TYR A 194 -0.94 -15.46 17.37
C TYR A 194 -2.29 -15.76 16.71
N ASN A 195 -3.14 -16.50 17.41
CA ASN A 195 -4.48 -16.87 16.94
C ASN A 195 -5.37 -15.69 16.51
N TYR A 196 -5.05 -14.47 16.96
CA TYR A 196 -5.84 -13.27 16.67
C TYR A 196 -5.29 -12.40 15.51
N LYS A 197 -4.02 -12.60 15.08
CA LYS A 197 -3.40 -11.80 14.00
C LYS A 197 -3.39 -12.52 12.65
N GLY A 198 -3.18 -13.83 12.69
CA GLY A 198 -2.99 -14.66 11.50
C GLY A 198 -4.27 -15.12 10.82
N ILE A 199 -4.10 -15.92 9.77
CA ILE A 199 -5.19 -16.68 9.16
C ILE A 199 -5.42 -17.99 9.92
N ASN A 200 -6.66 -18.48 9.88
CA ASN A 200 -7.04 -19.76 10.49
C ASN A 200 -7.53 -20.81 9.48
N SER A 201 -7.57 -20.47 8.20
CA SER A 201 -7.94 -21.37 7.11
C SER A 201 -7.33 -20.88 5.80
N TRP A 202 -6.70 -21.81 5.08
CA TRP A 202 -6.20 -21.55 3.72
C TRP A 202 -7.35 -21.34 2.74
N GLU A 203 -8.43 -22.11 2.87
CA GLU A 203 -9.65 -21.96 2.07
C GLU A 203 -10.28 -20.58 2.28
N GLY A 204 -10.34 -20.11 3.53
CA GLY A 204 -10.81 -18.77 3.86
C GLY A 204 -9.95 -17.67 3.24
N LEU A 205 -8.63 -17.83 3.20
CA LEU A 205 -7.72 -16.91 2.50
C LEU A 205 -7.98 -16.91 1.00
N ILE A 206 -8.08 -18.10 0.39
CA ILE A 206 -8.32 -18.29 -1.04
C ILE A 206 -9.64 -17.64 -1.45
N GLN A 207 -10.72 -17.87 -0.69
CA GLN A 207 -12.02 -17.30 -0.96
C GLN A 207 -12.02 -15.77 -0.80
N LYS A 208 -11.55 -15.25 0.35
CA LYS A 208 -11.71 -13.83 0.70
C LYS A 208 -10.72 -12.91 0.00
N VAL A 209 -9.50 -13.37 -0.27
CA VAL A 209 -8.44 -12.54 -0.86
C VAL A 209 -8.22 -12.88 -2.32
N PHE A 210 -8.30 -14.15 -2.70
CA PHE A 210 -8.01 -14.61 -4.07
C PHE A 210 -9.27 -14.90 -4.91
N ASN A 211 -10.48 -14.78 -4.35
CA ASN A 211 -11.74 -15.06 -5.05
C ASN A 211 -11.76 -16.46 -5.70
N ASP A 212 -11.29 -17.47 -4.96
CA ASP A 212 -11.16 -18.86 -5.41
C ASP A 212 -10.14 -19.10 -6.56
N ASP A 213 -9.37 -18.07 -6.94
CA ASP A 213 -8.33 -18.13 -7.97
C ASP A 213 -6.95 -18.46 -7.36
N ALA A 214 -6.83 -19.66 -6.78
CA ALA A 214 -5.57 -20.18 -6.25
C ALA A 214 -5.55 -21.71 -6.25
N THR A 215 -4.36 -22.29 -6.44
CA THR A 215 -4.15 -23.73 -6.27
C THR A 215 -3.62 -24.02 -4.87
N TYR A 216 -4.31 -24.87 -4.13
CA TYR A 216 -3.90 -25.33 -2.80
C TYR A 216 -3.34 -26.74 -2.84
N ILE A 217 -2.12 -26.92 -2.32
CA ILE A 217 -1.43 -28.22 -2.26
C ILE A 217 -0.89 -28.41 -0.84
N THR A 218 -1.19 -29.56 -0.24
CA THR A 218 -0.68 -29.94 1.09
C THR A 218 0.50 -30.88 0.98
N LEU A 219 1.59 -30.60 1.70
CA LEU A 219 2.72 -31.50 1.88
C LEU A 219 2.67 -32.11 3.27
N SER A 220 2.33 -33.40 3.37
CA SER A 220 2.21 -34.09 4.66
C SER A 220 3.50 -34.76 5.13
N GLN A 221 4.44 -35.02 4.23
CA GLN A 221 5.67 -35.74 4.57
C GLN A 221 6.70 -34.83 5.22
N SER A 222 7.14 -35.19 6.43
CA SER A 222 8.19 -34.49 7.16
C SER A 222 9.53 -35.22 7.04
N TYR A 223 10.51 -34.51 6.49
CA TYR A 223 11.89 -34.98 6.32
C TYR A 223 12.84 -34.40 7.40
N ARG A 224 12.35 -33.43 8.19
CA ARG A 224 13.18 -32.61 9.10
C ARG A 224 13.51 -33.34 10.40
N SER A 225 12.52 -34.01 10.98
CA SER A 225 12.56 -34.55 12.33
C SER A 225 12.46 -36.08 12.36
N THR A 226 12.83 -36.69 13.48
CA THR A 226 12.68 -38.14 13.66
C THR A 226 11.21 -38.51 13.90
N VAL A 227 10.89 -39.78 13.70
CA VAL A 227 9.55 -40.34 13.97
C VAL A 227 9.07 -39.96 15.38
N GLU A 228 9.93 -40.15 16.38
CA GLU A 228 9.60 -39.93 17.80
C GLU A 228 9.27 -38.46 18.10
N ILE A 229 9.98 -37.51 17.47
CA ILE A 229 9.73 -36.07 17.63
C ILE A 229 8.41 -35.67 16.95
N ILE A 230 8.14 -36.20 15.76
CA ILE A 230 6.92 -35.88 15.00
C ILE A 230 5.69 -36.44 15.71
N GLU A 231 5.75 -37.68 16.19
CA GLU A 231 4.66 -38.28 16.97
C GLU A 231 4.41 -37.51 18.27
N PHE A 232 5.48 -37.05 18.95
CA PHE A 232 5.34 -36.21 20.14
C PHE A 232 4.65 -34.88 19.81
N ALA A 233 5.06 -34.19 18.74
CA ALA A 233 4.47 -32.93 18.31
C ALA A 233 3.01 -33.09 17.86
N ASN A 234 2.68 -34.15 17.11
CA ASN A 234 1.31 -34.44 16.68
C ASN A 234 0.34 -34.59 17.87
N ARG A 235 0.77 -35.22 18.97
CA ARG A 235 -0.04 -35.31 20.21
C ARG A 235 -0.32 -33.95 20.84
N VAL A 236 0.60 -33.00 20.72
CA VAL A 236 0.41 -31.61 21.19
C VAL A 236 -0.56 -30.88 20.27
N LEU A 237 -0.39 -31.01 18.95
CA LEU A 237 -1.25 -30.38 17.95
C LEU A 237 -2.71 -30.86 18.01
N GLU A 238 -2.95 -32.14 18.31
CA GLU A 238 -4.30 -32.68 18.51
C GLU A 238 -5.09 -31.92 19.60
N LYS A 239 -4.40 -31.34 20.59
CA LYS A 239 -5.04 -30.55 21.66
C LYS A 239 -5.47 -29.16 21.20
N GLN A 240 -4.99 -28.67 20.06
CA GLN A 240 -5.36 -27.36 19.53
C GLN A 240 -6.69 -27.38 18.74
N GLU A 241 -7.24 -28.56 18.43
CA GLU A 241 -8.53 -28.74 17.75
C GLU A 241 -8.64 -28.03 16.39
N LEU A 242 -7.50 -27.76 15.73
CA LEU A 242 -7.44 -27.01 14.46
C LEU A 242 -7.88 -27.82 13.22
N ASN A 243 -8.23 -29.11 13.37
CA ASN A 243 -8.59 -30.01 12.26
C ASN A 243 -7.56 -30.06 11.11
N ILE A 244 -6.28 -29.90 11.42
CA ILE A 244 -5.18 -29.91 10.44
C ILE A 244 -4.71 -31.36 10.19
N LYS A 245 -4.32 -31.67 8.96
CA LYS A 245 -3.69 -32.96 8.64
C LYS A 245 -2.36 -33.11 9.39
N GLN A 246 -2.20 -34.24 10.08
CA GLN A 246 -0.97 -34.55 10.80
C GLN A 246 0.23 -34.70 9.86
N ALA A 247 1.40 -34.32 10.35
CA ALA A 247 2.66 -34.58 9.67
C ALA A 247 2.98 -36.08 9.71
N LEU A 248 3.34 -36.64 8.57
CA LEU A 248 3.76 -38.03 8.39
C LEU A 248 5.29 -38.10 8.42
N PRO A 249 5.89 -38.79 9.40
CA PRO A 249 7.34 -38.92 9.45
C PRO A 249 7.83 -39.87 8.34
N ILE A 250 9.01 -39.58 7.82
CA ILE A 250 9.76 -40.52 6.98
C ILE A 250 10.71 -41.31 7.87
N LEU A 251 10.95 -42.59 7.53
CA LEU A 251 11.68 -43.61 8.30
C LEU A 251 13.09 -43.18 8.74
N ARG A 252 13.16 -42.32 9.74
CA ARG A 252 14.36 -41.86 10.45
C ARG A 252 14.04 -41.89 11.94
N HIS A 253 14.57 -42.88 12.63
CA HIS A 253 14.41 -43.04 14.07
C HIS A 253 15.54 -42.34 14.83
N GLY A 254 15.23 -41.91 16.04
CA GLY A 254 16.20 -41.35 16.98
C GLY A 254 15.76 -41.52 18.43
N ASP A 255 16.35 -40.72 19.31
CA ASP A 255 16.00 -40.74 20.73
C ASP A 255 14.61 -40.16 20.96
N ASN A 256 13.87 -40.74 21.91
CA ASN A 256 12.58 -40.20 22.33
C ASN A 256 12.75 -38.83 23.01
N PRO A 257 11.84 -37.86 22.76
CA PRO A 257 11.77 -36.63 23.54
C PRO A 257 11.64 -36.93 25.05
N LYS A 258 12.46 -36.28 25.86
CA LYS A 258 12.47 -36.43 27.32
C LYS A 258 11.73 -35.26 27.98
N ILE A 259 10.87 -35.57 28.95
CA ILE A 259 10.26 -34.57 29.84
C ILE A 259 10.91 -34.75 31.21
N ILE A 260 11.56 -33.69 31.71
CA ILE A 260 12.23 -33.68 33.01
C ILE A 260 11.56 -32.60 33.86
N HIS A 261 11.03 -33.00 35.02
CA HIS A 261 10.49 -32.07 36.00
C HIS A 261 11.62 -31.64 36.94
N ALA A 262 11.91 -30.34 36.98
CA ALA A 262 12.96 -29.75 37.81
C ALA A 262 12.38 -28.64 38.70
N LYS A 263 13.03 -28.39 39.84
CA LYS A 263 12.82 -27.14 40.60
C LYS A 263 13.65 -26.02 39.98
N GLU A 264 13.22 -24.77 40.17
CA GLU A 264 13.90 -23.58 39.62
C GLU A 264 15.40 -23.54 39.97
N GLU A 265 15.77 -23.90 41.19
CA GLU A 265 17.16 -23.96 41.67
C GLU A 265 18.01 -25.05 41.00
N GLU A 266 17.37 -26.08 40.42
CA GLU A 266 18.02 -27.24 39.82
C GLU A 266 18.05 -27.18 38.28
N GLU A 267 17.23 -26.30 37.68
CA GLU A 267 17.03 -26.22 36.23
C GLU A 267 18.34 -25.95 35.48
N VAL A 268 19.14 -24.98 35.94
CA VAL A 268 20.42 -24.63 35.32
C VAL A 268 21.39 -25.80 35.34
N ASN A 269 21.52 -26.47 36.49
CA ASN A 269 22.43 -27.62 36.63
C ASN A 269 22.01 -28.79 35.73
N ILE A 270 20.71 -29.00 35.56
CA ILE A 270 20.16 -30.03 34.68
C ILE A 270 20.46 -29.68 33.21
N ILE A 271 20.22 -28.42 32.81
CA ILE A 271 20.53 -27.95 31.46
C ILE A 271 22.03 -28.12 31.16
N ASP A 272 22.91 -27.71 32.07
CA ASP A 272 24.37 -27.85 31.89
C ASP A 272 24.77 -29.33 31.70
N SER A 273 24.24 -30.24 32.52
CA SER A 273 24.50 -31.67 32.36
C SER A 273 23.99 -32.23 31.02
N LEU A 274 22.83 -31.76 30.54
CA LEU A 274 22.31 -32.14 29.23
C LEU A 274 23.18 -31.60 28.09
N LEU A 275 23.67 -30.37 28.21
CA LEU A 275 24.58 -29.77 27.24
C LEU A 275 25.89 -30.57 27.15
N GLU A 276 26.48 -30.96 28.28
CA GLU A 276 27.68 -31.80 28.31
C GLU A 276 27.46 -33.15 27.60
N ASP A 277 26.34 -33.83 27.85
CA ASP A 277 25.99 -35.07 27.15
C ASP A 277 25.82 -34.84 25.64
N ILE A 278 25.15 -33.76 25.23
CA ILE A 278 24.93 -33.42 23.81
C ILE A 278 26.26 -33.11 23.09
N TYR A 279 27.15 -32.35 23.74
CA TYR A 279 28.47 -32.05 23.18
C TYR A 279 29.37 -33.30 23.11
N SER A 280 29.28 -34.20 24.09
CA SER A 280 29.99 -35.48 24.05
C SER A 280 29.59 -36.35 22.84
N LYS A 281 28.36 -36.18 22.35
CA LYS A 281 27.81 -36.85 21.15
C LYS A 281 28.15 -36.15 19.84
N ASN A 282 29.08 -35.18 19.85
CA ASN A 282 29.52 -34.41 18.67
C ASN A 282 28.38 -33.69 17.92
N LYS A 283 27.31 -33.28 18.61
CA LYS A 283 26.26 -32.45 18.01
C LYS A 283 26.79 -31.02 17.83
N LYS A 284 26.63 -30.47 16.62
CA LYS A 284 27.21 -29.17 16.22
C LYS A 284 26.33 -27.96 16.51
N THR A 285 25.03 -28.17 16.64
CA THR A 285 24.03 -27.10 16.78
C THR A 285 23.16 -27.41 17.99
N VAL A 286 23.17 -26.52 18.97
CA VAL A 286 22.34 -26.58 20.17
C VAL A 286 21.68 -25.23 20.35
N ALA A 287 20.38 -25.24 20.64
CA ALA A 287 19.59 -24.05 20.94
C ALA A 287 18.74 -24.32 22.18
N ILE A 288 18.62 -23.31 23.03
CA ILE A 288 17.73 -23.31 24.20
C ILE A 288 16.66 -22.27 23.91
N ILE A 289 15.39 -22.65 24.08
CA ILE A 289 14.22 -21.80 23.83
C ILE A 289 13.56 -21.56 25.20
N CYS A 290 13.29 -20.29 25.54
CA CYS A 290 12.63 -19.86 26.77
C CYS A 290 11.43 -18.96 26.47
#